data_AF-A0A5C7JTQ9-F1
#
_entry.id   AF-A0A5C7JTQ9-F1
#
_cell.length_a   1.000
_cell.length_b   1.000
_cell.length_c   1.000
_cell.angle_alpha   90.00
_cell.angle_beta   90.00
_cell.angle_gamma   90.00
#
_symmetry.space_group_name_H-M   'P 1'
#
loop_
_entity.id
_entity.type
_entity.pdbx_description
1 polymer ?
#
loop_
_entity_poly.entity_id
_entity_poly.type
_entity_poly.pdbx_seq_one_letter_code
_entity_poly.pdbx_strand_id
1 'polypeptide(L)'
;MRNIIYLSILLFFSSCSKNQDENNIFSSDEIYRTVIEGVDTAKKDISKADSIFYIFNRYDTLIVMSSEHENILQPTQTIKKEGYFNYNKNKIIVTEPYKPTFQFLKENNKLIPIKEYEGKYPYYDGNDYQKGLIYKIKDLNHLELIDKGNLTKYFHRIPEYEIPMPPAPLK
;
A
#
# COMPACT_ATOMS: atom_id res chain seq x y z
N MET A 1 -32.67 -51.97 2.37
CA MET A 1 -32.47 -50.65 1.73
C MET A 1 -31.24 -50.01 2.35
N ARG A 2 -30.38 -49.47 1.49
CA ARG A 2 -28.98 -49.06 1.73
C ARG A 2 -28.89 -47.88 2.70
N ASN A 3 -28.24 -48.08 3.84
CA ASN A 3 -27.75 -46.98 4.68
C ASN A 3 -26.48 -46.40 4.05
N ILE A 4 -26.64 -45.47 3.11
CA ILE A 4 -25.57 -44.63 2.56
C ILE A 4 -25.81 -43.22 3.07
N ILE A 5 -25.44 -42.89 4.30
CA ILE A 5 -25.23 -41.50 4.75
C ILE A 5 -24.20 -41.48 5.89
N TYR A 6 -22.95 -41.88 5.60
CA TYR A 6 -21.81 -41.62 6.51
C TYR A 6 -20.56 -41.18 5.73
N LEU A 7 -20.75 -40.47 4.61
CA LEU A 7 -19.63 -40.00 3.77
C LEU A 7 -19.76 -38.52 3.35
N SER A 8 -20.42 -37.69 4.15
CA SER A 8 -20.62 -36.26 3.84
C SER A 8 -20.00 -35.30 4.86
N ILE A 9 -19.33 -35.79 5.90
CA ILE A 9 -18.74 -34.93 6.95
C ILE A 9 -17.21 -34.76 6.79
N LEU A 10 -16.57 -35.44 5.83
CA LEU A 10 -15.10 -35.42 5.67
C LEU A 10 -14.60 -34.54 4.51
N LEU A 11 -15.32 -33.47 4.15
CA LEU A 11 -14.91 -32.56 3.06
C LEU A 11 -14.78 -31.08 3.45
N PHE A 12 -14.82 -30.74 4.74
CA PHE A 12 -14.67 -29.34 5.18
C PHE A 12 -13.23 -28.89 5.49
N PHE A 13 -12.21 -29.72 5.28
CA PHE A 13 -10.81 -29.34 5.53
C PHE A 13 -10.00 -28.90 4.30
N SER A 14 -10.64 -28.72 3.13
CA SER A 14 -9.97 -28.17 1.94
C SER A 14 -10.38 -26.72 1.64
N SER A 15 -10.66 -25.92 2.67
CA SER A 15 -10.86 -24.48 2.49
C SER A 15 -9.51 -23.75 2.42
N CYS A 16 -9.08 -23.49 1.18
CA CYS A 16 -8.16 -22.44 0.74
C CYS A 16 -6.78 -22.32 1.43
N SER A 17 -5.82 -23.16 1.04
CA SER A 17 -4.39 -22.82 1.11
C SER A 17 -3.85 -22.26 -0.21
N LYS A 18 -4.70 -21.65 -1.06
CA LYS A 18 -4.30 -21.19 -2.40
C LYS A 18 -3.55 -19.84 -2.42
N ASN A 19 -3.43 -19.13 -1.29
CA ASN A 19 -2.88 -17.76 -1.28
C ASN A 19 -1.53 -17.63 -0.55
N GLN A 20 -0.94 -18.70 -0.04
CA GLN A 20 0.33 -18.59 0.71
C GLN A 20 1.52 -18.20 -0.17
N ASP A 21 1.48 -18.44 -1.48
CA ASP A 21 2.59 -18.10 -2.39
C ASP A 21 2.60 -16.65 -2.90
N GLU A 22 1.47 -15.94 -2.81
CA GLU A 22 1.33 -14.52 -3.17
C GLU A 22 1.67 -13.58 -2.00
N ASN A 23 1.69 -14.07 -0.76
CA ASN A 23 1.87 -13.28 0.47
C ASN A 23 3.33 -13.02 0.86
N ASN A 24 4.31 -13.20 -0.03
CA ASN A 24 5.73 -13.09 0.33
C ASN A 24 6.32 -11.68 0.17
N ILE A 25 5.52 -10.63 0.38
CA ILE A 25 5.98 -9.24 0.30
C ILE A 25 6.28 -8.70 1.71
N PHE A 26 5.33 -8.88 2.63
CA PHE A 26 5.41 -8.33 3.98
C PHE A 26 5.93 -9.35 4.99
N SER A 27 6.53 -8.85 6.07
CA SER A 27 7.12 -9.65 7.14
C SER A 27 6.08 -10.32 8.07
N SER A 28 4.82 -9.88 8.01
CA SER A 28 3.69 -10.50 8.71
C SER A 28 2.43 -10.52 7.85
N ASP A 29 1.61 -11.57 8.05
CA ASP A 29 0.28 -11.68 7.48
C ASP A 29 -0.66 -10.55 7.94
N GLU A 30 -0.44 -10.01 9.15
CA GLU A 30 -1.23 -8.88 9.67
C GLU A 30 -1.00 -7.62 8.83
N ILE A 31 0.26 -7.34 8.50
CA ILE A 31 0.63 -6.20 7.65
C ILE A 31 -0.02 -6.36 6.27
N TYR A 32 0.10 -7.55 5.67
CA TYR A 32 -0.54 -7.83 4.39
C TYR A 32 -2.06 -7.60 4.47
N ARG A 33 -2.73 -8.20 5.46
CA ARG A 33 -4.18 -8.07 5.64
C ARG A 33 -4.58 -6.62 5.84
N THR A 34 -3.86 -5.86 6.67
CA THR A 34 -4.11 -4.44 6.89
C THR A 34 -3.98 -3.62 5.62
N VAL A 35 -2.98 -3.89 4.78
CA VAL A 35 -2.80 -3.23 3.47
C VAL A 35 -4.00 -3.51 2.58
N ILE A 36 -4.40 -4.78 2.44
CA ILE A 36 -5.51 -5.17 1.59
C ILE A 36 -6.84 -4.58 2.08
N GLU A 37 -7.14 -4.69 3.37
CA GLU A 37 -8.34 -4.11 4.00
C GLU A 37 -8.35 -2.58 3.87
N GLY A 38 -7.18 -1.93 4.00
CA GLY A 38 -7.03 -0.51 3.78
C GLY A 38 -7.35 -0.10 2.33
N VAL A 39 -6.85 -0.86 1.35
CA VAL A 39 -7.16 -0.64 -0.08
C VAL A 39 -8.65 -0.80 -0.34
N ASP A 40 -9.26 -1.88 0.14
CA ASP A 40 -10.69 -2.14 -0.04
C ASP A 40 -11.55 -1.05 0.63
N THR A 41 -11.17 -0.63 1.83
CA THR A 41 -11.86 0.45 2.56
C THR A 41 -11.73 1.77 1.83
N ALA A 42 -10.52 2.13 1.38
CA ALA A 42 -10.31 3.35 0.60
C ALA A 42 -11.14 3.33 -0.69
N LYS A 43 -11.16 2.21 -1.42
CA LYS A 43 -11.95 2.07 -2.65
C LYS A 43 -13.45 2.21 -2.39
N LYS A 44 -13.95 1.66 -1.28
CA LYS A 44 -15.38 1.68 -0.97
C LYS A 44 -15.86 3.03 -0.46
N ASP A 45 -15.09 3.64 0.46
CA ASP A 45 -15.58 4.71 1.32
C ASP A 45 -14.91 6.07 1.07
N ILE A 46 -13.73 6.11 0.42
CA ILE A 46 -12.94 7.33 0.25
C ILE A 46 -12.84 7.73 -1.24
N SER A 47 -12.43 6.79 -2.09
CA SER A 47 -11.99 7.07 -3.46
C SER A 47 -12.37 5.95 -4.43
N LYS A 48 -13.65 5.94 -4.85
CA LYS A 48 -14.23 4.86 -5.65
C LYS A 48 -13.59 4.69 -7.03
N ALA A 49 -13.07 5.75 -7.64
CA ALA A 49 -12.47 5.70 -8.96
C ALA A 49 -10.97 5.29 -8.94
N ASP A 50 -10.21 5.74 -7.94
CA ASP A 50 -8.75 5.57 -7.82
C ASP A 50 -8.28 4.12 -7.84
N SER A 51 -7.49 3.70 -8.82
CA SER A 51 -6.95 2.33 -8.92
C SER A 51 -5.49 2.21 -8.47
N ILE A 52 -4.90 3.30 -7.97
CA ILE A 52 -3.50 3.35 -7.53
C ILE A 52 -3.47 3.64 -6.04
N PHE A 53 -2.68 2.84 -5.32
CA PHE A 53 -2.50 2.97 -3.88
C PHE A 53 -1.02 3.00 -3.54
N TYR A 54 -0.65 3.88 -2.63
CA TYR A 54 0.69 4.02 -2.10
C TYR A 54 0.72 3.52 -0.66
N ILE A 55 1.68 2.65 -0.37
CA ILE A 55 1.96 2.13 0.98
C ILE A 55 3.21 2.81 1.49
N PHE A 56 3.05 3.62 2.54
CA PHE A 56 4.17 4.22 3.24
C PHE A 56 4.40 3.51 4.57
N ASN A 57 5.68 3.32 4.91
CA ASN A 57 6.11 3.05 6.27
C ASN A 57 6.93 4.24 6.77
N ARG A 58 6.36 4.98 7.74
CA ARG A 58 7.01 6.13 8.36
C ARG A 58 7.01 5.92 9.86
N TYR A 59 8.18 5.84 10.47
CA TYR A 59 8.29 5.58 11.91
C TYR A 59 7.52 4.32 12.31
N ASP A 60 6.53 4.45 13.20
CA ASP A 60 5.65 3.40 13.68
C ASP A 60 4.29 3.41 12.96
N THR A 61 4.21 3.95 11.73
CA THR A 61 2.94 4.05 10.98
C THR A 61 2.99 3.37 9.62
N LEU A 62 1.88 2.74 9.27
CA LEU A 62 1.57 2.25 7.94
C LEU A 62 0.48 3.14 7.35
N ILE A 63 0.73 3.72 6.18
CA ILE A 63 -0.23 4.58 5.50
C ILE A 63 -0.64 3.93 4.19
N VAL A 64 -1.95 3.76 3.98
CA VAL A 64 -2.53 3.36 2.70
C VAL A 64 -3.16 4.60 2.08
N MET A 65 -2.52 5.17 1.07
CA MET A 65 -2.97 6.40 0.42
C MET A 65 -3.47 6.08 -1.00
N SER A 66 -4.66 6.52 -1.37
CA SER A 66 -5.13 6.43 -2.75
C SER A 66 -4.62 7.60 -3.58
N SER A 67 -4.55 7.40 -4.89
CA SER A 67 -4.19 8.43 -5.86
C SER A 67 -4.92 8.15 -7.17
N GLU A 68 -5.34 9.20 -7.87
CA GLU A 68 -5.95 9.05 -9.19
C GLU A 68 -4.91 8.63 -10.25
N HIS A 69 -3.68 9.10 -10.06
CA HIS A 69 -2.57 8.88 -10.98
C HIS A 69 -1.25 8.64 -10.23
N GLU A 70 -0.31 7.98 -10.90
CA GLU A 70 1.01 7.74 -10.33
C GLU A 70 1.86 9.00 -10.33
N ASN A 71 2.57 9.26 -9.23
CA ASN A 71 3.59 10.30 -9.10
C ASN A 71 3.05 11.72 -9.35
N ILE A 72 1.78 11.98 -9.01
CA ILE A 72 1.17 13.32 -9.07
C ILE A 72 1.24 14.01 -7.71
N LEU A 73 0.83 13.32 -6.65
CA LEU A 73 0.74 13.92 -5.31
C LEU A 73 2.11 14.03 -4.67
N GLN A 74 2.38 15.13 -3.96
CA GLN A 74 3.49 15.11 -3.00
C GLN A 74 3.14 14.18 -1.83
N PRO A 75 4.07 13.35 -1.33
CA PRO A 75 5.46 13.19 -1.78
C PRO A 75 5.65 11.99 -2.73
N THR A 76 4.58 11.41 -3.29
CA THR A 76 4.67 10.27 -4.23
C THR A 76 5.58 10.55 -5.40
N GLN A 77 5.66 11.78 -5.88
CA GLN A 77 6.56 12.16 -6.97
C GLN A 77 8.05 12.17 -6.56
N THR A 78 8.35 12.52 -5.32
CA THR A 78 9.72 12.76 -4.83
C THR A 78 10.28 11.63 -3.97
N ILE A 79 9.53 10.56 -3.72
CA ILE A 79 10.03 9.44 -2.88
C ILE A 79 10.48 8.27 -3.74
N LYS A 80 11.51 7.52 -3.34
CA LYS A 80 11.88 6.26 -3.99
C LYS A 80 10.86 5.16 -3.71
N LYS A 81 10.72 4.20 -4.63
CA LYS A 81 9.77 3.10 -4.52
C LYS A 81 10.53 1.79 -4.50
N GLU A 82 10.20 0.94 -3.53
CA GLU A 82 10.72 -0.43 -3.45
C GLU A 82 10.19 -1.28 -4.62
N GLY A 83 8.94 -1.03 -5.01
CA GLY A 83 8.31 -1.69 -6.13
C GLY A 83 6.79 -1.64 -6.03
N TYR A 84 6.11 -2.53 -6.74
CA TYR A 84 4.67 -2.66 -6.67
C TYR A 84 4.21 -4.12 -6.76
N PHE A 85 2.96 -4.34 -6.40
CA PHE A 85 2.23 -5.56 -6.72
C PHE A 85 0.80 -5.19 -7.11
N ASN A 86 0.09 -6.14 -7.72
CA ASN A 86 -1.29 -5.94 -8.13
C ASN A 86 -2.24 -6.69 -7.20
N TYR A 87 -3.36 -6.05 -6.86
CA TYR A 87 -4.44 -6.67 -6.11
C TYR A 87 -5.79 -6.17 -6.64
N ASN A 88 -6.67 -7.08 -7.05
CA ASN A 88 -8.01 -6.75 -7.57
C ASN A 88 -8.03 -5.63 -8.64
N LYS A 89 -7.11 -5.71 -9.62
CA LYS A 89 -6.89 -4.69 -10.68
C LYS A 89 -6.39 -3.33 -10.20
N ASN A 90 -6.11 -3.19 -8.90
CA ASN A 90 -5.45 -2.02 -8.35
C ASN A 90 -3.93 -2.24 -8.35
N LYS A 91 -3.19 -1.16 -8.60
CA LYS A 91 -1.73 -1.13 -8.47
C LYS A 91 -1.37 -0.62 -7.09
N ILE A 92 -0.69 -1.44 -6.30
CA ILE A 92 -0.25 -1.10 -4.95
C ILE A 92 1.27 -0.87 -4.99
N ILE A 93 1.67 0.38 -4.86
CA ILE A 93 3.06 0.85 -4.90
C ILE A 93 3.56 0.96 -3.47
N VAL A 94 4.67 0.27 -3.16
CA VAL A 94 5.32 0.35 -1.86
C VAL A 94 6.47 1.35 -1.95
N THR A 95 6.46 2.35 -1.08
CA THR A 95 7.55 3.33 -1.02
C THR A 95 8.72 2.83 -0.19
N GLU A 96 9.91 3.37 -0.43
CA GLU A 96 11.06 3.20 0.48
C GLU A 96 10.62 3.59 1.91
N PRO A 97 10.94 2.80 2.96
CA PRO A 97 10.58 3.17 4.32
C PRO A 97 11.34 4.41 4.82
N TYR A 98 10.68 5.29 5.56
CA TYR A 98 11.33 6.43 6.21
C TYR A 98 11.44 6.24 7.73
N LYS A 99 12.67 6.06 8.21
CA LYS A 99 13.02 5.82 9.62
C LYS A 99 12.07 4.80 10.29
N PRO A 100 11.83 3.62 9.69
CA PRO A 100 10.84 2.68 10.20
C PRO A 100 11.25 2.14 11.57
N THR A 101 10.31 2.10 12.51
CA THR A 101 10.46 1.39 13.79
C THR A 101 10.35 -0.12 13.58
N PHE A 102 9.54 -0.54 12.60
CA PHE A 102 9.30 -1.93 12.27
C PHE A 102 9.63 -2.20 10.80
N GLN A 103 10.46 -3.22 10.55
CA GLN A 103 10.74 -3.71 9.21
C GLN A 103 9.57 -4.57 8.73
N PHE A 104 8.67 -3.94 7.99
CA PHE A 104 7.45 -4.59 7.50
C PHE A 104 7.60 -5.29 6.14
N LEU A 105 8.73 -5.10 5.43
CA LEU A 105 9.06 -5.79 4.17
C LEU A 105 10.05 -6.93 4.42
N LYS A 106 9.86 -8.03 3.69
CA LYS A 106 10.85 -9.11 3.64
C LYS A 106 12.06 -8.68 2.81
N GLU A 107 13.25 -9.14 3.19
CA GLU A 107 14.49 -8.85 2.44
C GLU A 107 14.41 -9.35 1.00
N ASN A 108 13.92 -10.57 0.80
CA ASN A 108 13.68 -11.17 -0.53
C ASN A 108 12.21 -11.04 -0.92
N ASN A 109 11.64 -9.83 -0.81
CA ASN A 109 10.27 -9.59 -1.20
C ASN A 109 10.10 -9.76 -2.73
N LYS A 110 8.90 -10.16 -3.14
CA LYS A 110 8.54 -10.38 -4.56
C LYS A 110 7.94 -9.13 -5.22
N LEU A 111 8.28 -7.92 -4.78
CA LEU A 111 7.78 -6.72 -5.42
C LEU A 111 8.30 -6.63 -6.86
N ILE A 112 7.43 -6.20 -7.77
CA ILE A 112 7.82 -5.90 -9.15
C ILE A 112 8.58 -4.57 -9.13
N PRO A 113 9.83 -4.51 -9.63
CA PRO A 113 10.60 -3.27 -9.64
C PRO A 113 9.90 -2.17 -10.44
N ILE A 114 9.97 -0.93 -9.93
CA ILE A 114 9.54 0.27 -10.65
C ILE A 114 10.80 0.93 -11.22
N LYS A 115 10.78 1.26 -12.51
CA LYS A 115 11.81 2.14 -13.07
C LYS A 115 11.60 3.54 -12.53
N GLU A 116 12.67 4.15 -12.03
CA GLU A 116 12.62 5.55 -11.61
C GLU A 116 12.13 6.41 -12.79
N TYR A 117 11.27 7.37 -12.47
CA TYR A 117 10.68 8.22 -13.49
C TYR A 117 11.71 9.28 -13.89
N GLU A 118 12.36 9.06 -15.03
CA GLU A 118 13.36 9.98 -15.60
C GLU A 118 12.73 11.12 -16.44
N GLY A 119 11.40 11.19 -16.50
CA GLY A 119 10.65 12.17 -17.30
C GLY A 119 10.33 13.47 -16.56
N LYS A 120 9.64 14.39 -17.26
CA LYS A 120 9.02 15.56 -16.62
C LYS A 120 7.77 15.11 -15.88
N TYR A 121 7.69 15.38 -14.57
CA TYR A 121 6.52 14.99 -13.79
C TYR A 121 5.22 15.41 -14.47
N PRO A 122 4.19 14.54 -14.49
CA PRO A 122 2.91 14.85 -15.11
C PRO A 122 2.35 16.16 -14.54
N TYR A 123 1.69 16.94 -15.39
CA TYR A 123 0.99 18.14 -14.96
C TYR A 123 -0.05 17.78 -13.90
N TYR A 124 -0.04 18.51 -12.79
CA TYR A 124 -1.00 18.38 -11.72
C TYR A 124 -1.94 19.58 -11.73
N ASP A 125 -3.23 19.33 -11.91
CA ASP A 125 -4.28 20.36 -11.99
C ASP A 125 -4.79 20.81 -10.61
N GLY A 126 -4.37 20.16 -9.54
CA GLY A 126 -4.77 20.48 -8.16
C GLY A 126 -6.05 19.80 -7.69
N ASN A 127 -6.67 18.92 -8.49
CA ASN A 127 -7.97 18.31 -8.15
C ASN A 127 -7.86 17.05 -7.28
N ASP A 128 -6.70 16.41 -7.24
CA ASP A 128 -6.46 15.27 -6.32
C ASP A 128 -5.93 15.77 -4.96
N TYR A 129 -5.82 14.90 -3.96
CA TYR A 129 -5.18 15.22 -2.68
C TYR A 129 -4.85 13.93 -1.92
N GLN A 130 -3.98 14.01 -0.91
CA GLN A 130 -3.61 12.84 -0.11
C GLN A 130 -4.83 12.37 0.69
N LYS A 131 -5.38 11.22 0.30
CA LYS A 131 -6.55 10.62 0.94
C LYS A 131 -6.33 9.13 1.17
N GLY A 132 -6.87 8.59 2.26
CA GLY A 132 -6.61 7.19 2.63
C GLY A 132 -6.76 6.88 4.10
N LEU A 133 -5.95 5.96 4.61
CA LEU A 133 -5.97 5.45 5.98
C LEU A 133 -4.57 5.45 6.59
N ILE A 134 -4.49 5.72 7.89
CA ILE A 134 -3.26 5.65 8.67
C ILE A 134 -3.46 4.68 9.81
N TYR A 135 -2.54 3.72 9.92
CA TYR A 135 -2.48 2.75 10.98
C TYR A 135 -1.23 2.98 11.82
N LYS A 136 -1.35 2.87 13.14
CA LYS A 136 -0.22 2.80 14.06
C LYS A 136 0.15 1.33 14.27
N ILE A 137 1.41 1.01 14.01
CA ILE A 137 2.00 -0.30 14.24
C ILE A 137 2.42 -0.36 15.71
N LYS A 138 1.78 -1.22 16.50
CA LYS A 138 2.21 -1.51 17.89
C LYS A 138 3.27 -2.60 17.90
N ASP A 139 3.04 -3.60 17.04
CA ASP A 139 3.97 -4.66 16.67
C ASP A 139 3.57 -5.21 15.29
N LEU A 140 4.35 -6.14 14.73
CA LEU A 140 4.12 -6.68 13.38
C LEU A 140 2.80 -7.45 13.25
N ASN A 141 2.12 -7.80 14.34
CA ASN A 141 0.86 -8.53 14.39
C ASN A 141 -0.29 -7.70 14.98
N HIS A 142 -0.08 -6.40 15.23
CA HIS A 142 -1.09 -5.51 15.78
C HIS A 142 -0.96 -4.09 15.22
N LEU A 143 -1.92 -3.74 14.38
CA LEU A 143 -2.08 -2.41 13.80
C LEU A 143 -3.41 -1.80 14.23
N GLU A 144 -3.37 -0.52 14.59
CA GLU A 144 -4.55 0.23 15.04
C GLU A 144 -4.83 1.35 14.02
N LEU A 145 -6.04 1.41 13.47
CA LEU A 145 -6.44 2.53 12.61
C LEU A 145 -6.53 3.81 13.46
N ILE A 146 -5.75 4.84 13.10
CA ILE A 146 -5.68 6.10 13.86
C ILE A 146 -6.21 7.32 13.11
N ASP A 147 -6.27 7.29 11.77
CA ASP A 147 -6.96 8.33 10.99
C ASP A 147 -7.43 7.80 9.62
N LYS A 148 -8.42 8.45 9.02
CA LYS A 148 -8.96 8.14 7.69
C LYS A 148 -9.53 9.37 6.99
N GLY A 149 -9.57 9.33 5.65
CA GLY A 149 -10.13 10.41 4.82
C GLY A 149 -9.02 11.32 4.31
N ASN A 150 -9.10 12.63 4.57
CA ASN A 150 -8.09 13.59 4.13
C ASN A 150 -6.82 13.51 5.00
N LEU A 151 -5.71 13.14 4.37
CA LEU A 151 -4.40 12.93 5.02
C LEU A 151 -3.40 14.06 4.77
N THR A 152 -3.76 15.13 4.06
CA THR A 152 -2.83 16.19 3.64
C THR A 152 -1.99 16.75 4.80
N LYS A 153 -2.59 16.89 6.00
CA LYS A 153 -1.89 17.36 7.21
C LYS A 153 -0.70 16.49 7.66
N TYR A 154 -0.66 15.22 7.25
CA TYR A 154 0.42 14.28 7.58
C TYR A 154 1.57 14.29 6.58
N PHE A 155 1.36 14.86 5.39
CA PHE A 155 2.33 14.84 4.30
C PHE A 155 3.04 16.19 4.16
N HIS A 156 3.81 16.55 5.19
CA HIS A 156 4.77 17.65 5.08
C HIS A 156 6.03 17.20 4.34
N ARG A 157 6.76 18.17 3.79
CA ARG A 157 8.02 17.93 3.09
C ARG A 157 9.08 17.39 4.05
N ILE A 158 9.78 16.32 3.64
CA ILE A 158 10.88 15.71 4.40
C ILE A 158 12.12 15.68 3.49
N PRO A 159 12.99 16.72 3.54
CA PRO A 159 14.10 16.87 2.59
C PRO A 159 15.07 15.68 2.53
N GLU A 160 15.31 14.99 3.64
CA GLU A 160 16.21 13.83 3.66
C GLU A 160 15.59 12.54 3.08
N TYR A 161 14.27 12.52 2.88
CA TYR A 161 13.53 11.39 2.34
C TYR A 161 13.12 11.61 0.88
N GLU A 162 13.03 12.88 0.48
CA GLU A 162 12.61 13.28 -0.84
C GLU A 162 13.80 13.51 -1.77
N ILE A 163 13.75 12.87 -2.94
CA ILE A 163 14.61 13.13 -4.08
C ILE A 163 14.48 14.62 -4.45
N PRO A 164 15.60 15.34 -4.58
CA PRO A 164 15.58 16.73 -5.03
C PRO A 164 14.86 16.84 -6.37
N MET A 165 13.81 17.67 -6.43
CA MET A 165 13.20 18.00 -7.71
C MET A 165 14.22 18.75 -8.58
N PRO A 166 14.36 18.40 -9.87
CA PRO A 166 15.18 19.20 -10.76
C PRO A 166 14.68 20.65 -10.76
N PRO A 167 15.58 21.64 -10.87
CA PRO A 167 15.19 23.04 -10.89
C PRO A 167 14.17 23.28 -12.02
N ALA A 168 13.15 24.10 -11.75
CA ALA A 168 12.19 24.47 -12.77
C ALA A 168 12.93 25.04 -14.00
N PRO A 169 12.51 24.71 -15.23
CA PRO A 169 13.13 25.28 -16.41
C PRO A 169 13.04 26.80 -16.32
N LEU A 170 14.18 27.48 -16.56
CA LEU A 170 14.24 28.93 -16.65
C LEU A 170 13.26 29.37 -17.76
N LYS A 171 12.35 30.27 -17.41
CA LYS A 171 11.39 30.87 -18.36
C LYS A 171 12.12 31.75 -19.37
#